data_AF-A0A955S6V3-F1
#
_entry.id   AF-A0A955S6V3-F1
#
_cell.length_a   1.000
_cell.length_b   1.000
_cell.length_c   1.000
_cell.angle_alpha   90.00
_cell.angle_beta   90.00
_cell.angle_gamma   90.00
#
_symmetry.space_group_name_H-M   'P 1'
#
loop_
_entity.id
_entity.type
_entity.pdbx_description
1 polymer ?
#
loop_
_entity_poly.entity_id
_entity_poly.type
_entity_poly.pdbx_seq_one_letter_code
_entity_poly.pdbx_strand_id
1 'polypeptide(L)'
;YYAAELKQYSMDTFVAAIFLLFLYHFETLEKKNKRIFMGAIIGLPFLCFFSYPGFLMDLIVLYNFVVLVFQKNVEYKKYLVFFGAVLAGVMVLSYFIDMRLRPIAVVTKGFGDYFIYFDNWRNFFKSFGDALTNLFTRWFVIHPKIFKKIAIFFMVFAVYQIVYSFVVHFKQEKFIFRKLSTLALAMFVGILMLGALKKYPLIPRTNLFFCPVILLMAIKGMYQLKRIHSYLFYLVYGSYICYLGVISIGLARLIVIKGDLGGIPYLW
;
A
#
# COMPACT_ATOMS: atom_id res chain seq x y z
N TYR A 1 -3.72 -7.49 -24.99
CA TYR A 1 -3.07 -6.22 -24.61
C TYR A 1 -3.74 -5.56 -23.39
N TYR A 2 -5.06 -5.27 -23.41
CA TYR A 2 -5.80 -4.71 -22.25
C TYR A 2 -5.78 -5.57 -20.97
N ALA A 3 -5.85 -6.89 -21.10
CA ALA A 3 -5.71 -7.78 -19.94
C ALA A 3 -4.29 -7.75 -19.35
N ALA A 4 -3.27 -7.20 -20.02
CA ALA A 4 -1.89 -7.14 -19.52
C ALA A 4 -1.59 -5.85 -18.74
N GLU A 5 -2.23 -4.72 -19.10
CA GLU A 5 -2.13 -3.46 -18.34
C GLU A 5 -2.95 -3.52 -17.05
N LEU A 6 -4.19 -4.05 -17.11
CA LEU A 6 -5.02 -4.27 -15.91
C LEU A 6 -4.58 -5.47 -15.05
N LYS A 7 -3.95 -6.50 -15.64
CA LYS A 7 -3.44 -7.69 -14.90
C LYS A 7 -2.48 -7.30 -13.79
N GLN A 8 -1.63 -6.32 -14.05
CA GLN A 8 -0.63 -5.94 -13.07
C GLN A 8 -1.28 -5.27 -11.84
N TYR A 9 -2.34 -4.48 -12.03
CA TYR A 9 -3.06 -3.84 -10.92
C TYR A 9 -3.87 -4.83 -10.06
N SER A 10 -4.57 -5.77 -10.70
CA SER A 10 -5.33 -6.79 -9.99
C SER A 10 -4.40 -7.74 -9.22
N MET A 11 -3.24 -8.10 -9.80
CA MET A 11 -2.26 -8.92 -9.11
C MET A 11 -1.60 -8.19 -7.94
N ASP A 12 -1.22 -6.92 -8.08
CA ASP A 12 -0.64 -6.14 -6.97
C ASP A 12 -1.63 -6.06 -5.78
N THR A 13 -2.90 -5.76 -6.07
CA THR A 13 -3.96 -5.68 -5.06
C THR A 13 -4.29 -7.06 -4.45
N PHE A 14 -4.30 -8.11 -5.26
CA PHE A 14 -4.55 -9.49 -4.83
C PHE A 14 -3.42 -10.01 -3.92
N VAL A 15 -2.16 -9.76 -4.30
CA VAL A 15 -0.99 -10.10 -3.47
C VAL A 15 -1.08 -9.35 -2.13
N ALA A 16 -1.40 -8.05 -2.13
CA ALA A 16 -1.63 -7.29 -0.92
C ALA A 16 -2.69 -7.95 -0.02
N ALA A 17 -3.82 -8.35 -0.60
CA ALA A 17 -4.93 -8.98 0.11
C ALA A 17 -4.52 -10.32 0.73
N ILE A 18 -3.73 -11.15 0.03
CA ILE A 18 -3.21 -12.42 0.57
C ILE A 18 -2.31 -12.15 1.78
N PHE A 19 -1.37 -11.21 1.69
CA PHE A 19 -0.50 -10.85 2.81
C PHE A 19 -1.29 -10.32 4.00
N LEU A 20 -2.27 -9.45 3.76
CA LEU A 20 -3.16 -8.94 4.81
C LEU A 20 -3.95 -10.05 5.50
N LEU A 21 -4.49 -10.99 4.70
CA LEU A 21 -5.24 -12.13 5.21
C LEU A 21 -4.35 -13.05 6.06
N PHE A 22 -3.12 -13.30 5.62
CA PHE A 22 -2.13 -14.06 6.39
C PHE A 22 -1.78 -13.37 7.70
N LEU A 23 -1.44 -12.08 7.68
CA LEU A 23 -1.08 -11.31 8.88
C LEU A 23 -2.24 -11.26 9.87
N TYR A 24 -3.47 -11.11 9.39
CA TYR A 24 -4.67 -11.10 10.23
C TYR A 24 -4.92 -12.46 10.90
N HIS A 25 -4.68 -13.58 10.19
CA HIS A 25 -4.92 -14.93 10.70
C HIS A 25 -3.66 -15.60 11.30
N PHE A 26 -2.54 -14.89 11.40
CA PHE A 26 -1.22 -15.46 11.73
C PHE A 26 -1.25 -16.38 12.95
N GLU A 27 -1.72 -15.90 14.10
CA GLU A 27 -1.74 -16.70 15.35
C GLU A 27 -2.73 -17.87 15.29
N THR A 28 -3.86 -17.68 14.59
CA THR A 28 -4.88 -18.72 14.46
C THR A 28 -4.38 -19.85 13.57
N LEU A 29 -3.71 -19.52 12.45
CA LEU A 29 -3.12 -20.48 11.53
C LEU A 29 -2.01 -21.28 12.21
N GLU A 30 -1.13 -20.60 12.95
CA GLU A 30 -0.05 -21.24 13.69
C GLU A 30 -0.57 -22.29 14.68
N LYS A 31 -1.60 -21.94 15.46
CA LYS A 31 -2.13 -22.81 16.52
C LYS A 31 -3.03 -23.93 16.00
N LYS A 32 -3.90 -23.64 15.03
CA LYS A 32 -4.92 -24.58 14.57
C LYS A 32 -4.49 -25.44 13.39
N ASN A 33 -3.59 -24.96 12.52
CA ASN A 33 -3.23 -25.67 11.30
C ASN A 33 -1.77 -25.42 10.86
N LYS A 34 -0.83 -26.10 11.55
CA LYS A 34 0.61 -26.01 11.26
C LYS A 34 0.98 -26.31 9.81
N ARG A 35 0.24 -27.19 9.12
CA ARG A 35 0.49 -27.53 7.71
C ARG A 35 0.20 -26.34 6.79
N ILE A 36 -0.97 -25.70 6.95
CA ILE A 36 -1.32 -24.51 6.17
C ILE A 36 -0.36 -23.36 6.52
N PHE A 37 0.00 -23.20 7.80
CA PHE A 37 0.96 -22.18 8.23
C PHE A 37 2.32 -22.36 7.55
N MET A 38 2.86 -23.58 7.50
CA MET A 38 4.11 -23.84 6.76
C MET A 38 3.97 -23.65 5.26
N GLY A 39 2.84 -24.07 4.68
CA GLY A 39 2.55 -23.80 3.27
C GLY A 39 2.56 -22.30 2.96
N ALA A 40 1.99 -21.47 3.84
CA ALA A 40 2.02 -20.02 3.71
C ALA A 40 3.44 -19.44 3.86
N ILE A 41 4.23 -19.92 4.84
CA ILE A 41 5.64 -19.51 5.00
C ILE A 41 6.45 -19.77 3.73
N ILE A 42 6.23 -20.91 3.06
CA ILE A 42 6.91 -21.24 1.81
C ILE A 42 6.35 -20.41 0.66
N GLY A 43 5.03 -20.29 0.56
CA GLY A 43 4.36 -19.73 -0.61
C GLY A 43 4.36 -18.21 -0.68
N LEU A 44 4.32 -17.51 0.46
CA LEU A 44 4.25 -16.04 0.49
C LEU A 44 5.40 -15.36 -0.27
N PRO A 45 6.68 -15.75 -0.08
CA PRO A 45 7.77 -15.16 -0.84
C PRO A 45 7.60 -15.26 -2.35
N PHE A 46 7.03 -16.36 -2.87
CA PHE A 46 6.80 -16.52 -4.32
C PHE A 46 5.79 -15.53 -4.88
N LEU A 47 4.96 -14.89 -4.04
CA LEU A 47 4.08 -13.81 -4.50
C LEU A 47 4.86 -12.61 -5.05
N CYS A 48 6.12 -12.45 -4.65
CA CYS A 48 7.02 -11.43 -5.20
C CYS A 48 7.25 -11.55 -6.70
N PHE A 49 7.12 -12.74 -7.29
CA PHE A 49 7.21 -12.90 -8.74
C PHE A 49 6.03 -12.26 -9.49
N PHE A 50 4.91 -12.06 -8.80
CA PHE A 50 3.70 -11.46 -9.36
C PHE A 50 3.56 -9.98 -9.01
N SER A 51 4.18 -9.52 -7.92
CA SER A 51 4.05 -8.14 -7.43
C SER A 51 5.31 -7.64 -6.73
N TYR A 52 5.90 -6.56 -7.24
CA TYR A 52 7.06 -5.89 -6.63
C TYR A 52 6.79 -5.36 -5.21
N PRO A 53 5.61 -4.75 -4.91
CA PRO A 53 5.21 -4.44 -3.54
C PRO A 53 5.17 -5.64 -2.59
N GLY A 54 5.09 -6.88 -3.12
CA GLY A 54 5.17 -8.10 -2.33
C GLY A 54 6.45 -8.17 -1.48
N PHE A 55 7.59 -7.71 -2.00
CA PHE A 55 8.85 -7.68 -1.24
C PHE A 55 8.74 -6.84 0.02
N LEU A 56 8.01 -5.73 -0.03
CA LEU A 56 7.78 -4.88 1.13
C LEU A 56 6.93 -5.60 2.18
N MET A 57 5.91 -6.36 1.75
CA MET A 57 5.07 -7.13 2.67
C MET A 57 5.82 -8.32 3.27
N ASP A 58 6.69 -8.99 2.50
CA ASP A 58 7.56 -10.04 3.01
C ASP A 58 8.54 -9.52 4.07
N LEU A 59 9.06 -8.29 3.93
CA LEU A 59 9.88 -7.66 4.96
C LEU A 59 9.11 -7.43 6.26
N ILE A 60 7.81 -7.09 6.19
CA ILE A 60 6.95 -6.98 7.37
C ILE A 60 6.75 -8.35 8.02
N VAL A 61 6.50 -9.38 7.23
CA VAL A 61 6.37 -10.77 7.74
C VAL A 61 7.68 -11.22 8.39
N LEU A 62 8.82 -10.95 7.76
CA LEU A 62 10.15 -11.23 8.30
C LEU A 62 10.37 -10.52 9.63
N TYR A 63 10.05 -9.22 9.69
CA TYR A 63 10.14 -8.44 10.92
C TYR A 63 9.28 -9.05 12.05
N ASN A 64 8.05 -9.48 11.75
CA ASN A 64 7.20 -10.14 12.74
C ASN A 64 7.85 -11.42 13.30
N PHE A 65 8.49 -12.24 12.46
CA PHE A 65 9.24 -13.40 12.92
C PHE A 65 10.43 -13.03 13.79
N VAL A 66 11.18 -11.98 13.43
CA VAL A 66 12.30 -11.46 14.25
C VAL A 66 11.80 -11.06 15.63
N VAL A 67 10.73 -10.27 15.72
CA VAL A 67 10.14 -9.86 17.00
C VAL A 67 9.67 -11.07 17.81
N LEU A 68 9.04 -12.06 17.17
CA LEU A 68 8.58 -13.27 17.84
C LEU A 68 9.73 -14.13 18.39
N VAL A 69 10.87 -14.21 17.68
CA VAL A 69 12.07 -14.87 18.17
C VAL A 69 12.60 -14.18 19.43
N PHE A 70 12.63 -12.85 19.44
CA PHE A 70 13.06 -12.10 20.62
C PHE A 70 12.10 -12.20 21.81
N GLN A 71 10.80 -12.35 21.56
CA GLN A 71 9.78 -12.34 22.62
C GLN A 71 9.40 -13.72 23.17
N LYS A 72 9.27 -14.74 22.33
CA LYS A 72 8.49 -15.94 22.68
C LYS A 72 9.24 -17.26 22.71
N ASN A 73 10.30 -17.50 21.92
CA ASN A 73 11.18 -18.68 22.02
C ASN A 73 12.13 -18.92 20.83
N VAL A 74 12.97 -19.95 20.98
CA VAL A 74 13.80 -20.62 19.95
C VAL A 74 12.98 -21.28 18.82
N GLU A 75 11.73 -21.69 19.04
CA GLU A 75 10.94 -22.42 18.01
C GLU A 75 10.67 -21.54 16.78
N TYR A 76 10.40 -20.24 16.97
CA TYR A 76 10.23 -19.27 15.89
C TYR A 76 11.51 -19.04 15.08
N LYS A 77 12.68 -19.39 15.62
CA LYS A 77 13.96 -19.29 14.90
C LYS A 77 13.95 -20.15 13.65
N LYS A 78 13.31 -21.33 13.72
CA LYS A 78 13.17 -22.23 12.57
C LYS A 78 12.35 -21.57 11.46
N TYR A 79 11.21 -20.99 11.80
CA TYR A 79 10.36 -20.27 10.85
C TYR A 79 11.06 -19.04 10.27
N LEU A 80 11.77 -18.27 11.09
CA LEU A 80 12.55 -17.11 10.64
C LEU A 80 13.64 -17.52 9.63
N VAL A 81 14.46 -18.51 9.98
CA VAL A 81 15.54 -18.99 9.11
C VAL A 81 14.98 -19.53 7.81
N PHE A 82 13.91 -20.32 7.89
CA PHE A 82 13.31 -20.93 6.72
C PHE A 82 12.64 -19.90 5.81
N PHE A 83 11.81 -19.01 6.36
CA PHE A 83 11.20 -17.91 5.60
C PHE A 83 12.28 -17.00 4.98
N GLY A 84 13.31 -16.64 5.75
CA GLY A 84 14.42 -15.82 5.27
C GLY A 84 15.22 -16.48 4.16
N ALA A 85 15.48 -17.80 4.25
CA ALA A 85 16.17 -18.55 3.21
C ALA A 85 15.34 -18.62 1.90
N VAL A 86 14.02 -18.88 2.01
CA VAL A 86 13.12 -18.89 0.85
C VAL A 86 13.03 -17.49 0.23
N LEU A 87 12.86 -16.44 1.03
CA LEU A 87 12.84 -15.06 0.57
C LEU A 87 14.14 -14.67 -0.14
N ALA A 88 15.30 -15.01 0.43
CA ALA A 88 16.59 -14.76 -0.20
C ALA A 88 16.71 -15.49 -1.55
N GLY A 89 16.29 -16.76 -1.62
CA GLY A 89 16.25 -17.52 -2.87
C GLY A 89 15.35 -16.86 -3.92
N VAL A 90 14.16 -16.42 -3.54
CA VAL A 90 13.24 -15.69 -4.43
C VAL A 90 13.82 -14.35 -4.87
N MET A 91 14.48 -13.59 -3.99
CA MET A 91 15.15 -12.34 -4.35
C MET A 91 16.25 -12.57 -5.39
N VAL A 92 17.08 -13.60 -5.20
CA VAL A 92 18.13 -13.97 -6.15
C VAL A 92 17.53 -14.37 -7.50
N LEU A 93 16.51 -15.22 -7.51
CA LEU A 93 15.80 -15.62 -8.73
C LEU A 93 15.16 -14.41 -9.44
N SER A 94 14.47 -13.55 -8.69
CA SER A 94 13.85 -12.33 -9.21
C SER A 94 14.89 -11.40 -9.83
N TYR A 95 16.02 -11.20 -9.15
CA TYR A 95 17.13 -10.40 -9.65
C TYR A 95 17.71 -10.96 -10.96
N PHE A 96 17.95 -12.28 -11.04
CA PHE A 96 18.44 -12.92 -12.26
C PHE A 96 17.46 -12.81 -13.43
N ILE A 97 16.15 -12.92 -13.17
CA ILE A 97 15.11 -12.75 -14.19
C ILE A 97 15.03 -11.29 -14.65
N ASP A 98 15.03 -10.34 -13.71
CA ASP A 98 14.82 -8.91 -14.01
C ASP A 98 16.04 -8.26 -14.69
N MET A 99 17.26 -8.62 -14.28
CA MET A 99 18.49 -8.15 -14.95
C MET A 99 18.55 -8.52 -16.43
N ARG A 100 17.98 -9.67 -16.80
CA ARG A 100 17.91 -10.11 -18.19
C ARG A 100 16.90 -9.31 -19.02
N LEU A 101 15.92 -8.67 -18.37
CA LEU A 101 14.75 -8.09 -19.03
C LEU A 101 14.72 -6.55 -19.02
N ARG A 102 15.38 -5.85 -18.07
CA ARG A 102 15.28 -4.38 -17.95
C ARG A 102 16.59 -3.70 -17.52
N PRO A 103 17.32 -3.01 -18.41
CA PRO A 103 18.37 -2.10 -17.99
C PRO A 103 17.77 -0.90 -17.25
N ILE A 104 18.21 -0.67 -16.01
CA ILE A 104 17.75 0.36 -15.06
C ILE A 104 17.75 1.78 -15.69
N ALA A 105 18.65 2.03 -16.65
CA ALA A 105 18.77 3.29 -17.37
C ALA A 105 17.58 3.63 -18.29
N VAL A 106 16.81 2.63 -18.75
CA VAL A 106 15.66 2.84 -19.64
C VAL A 106 14.40 3.17 -18.85
N VAL A 107 14.24 2.59 -17.65
CA VAL A 107 13.06 2.83 -16.79
C VAL A 107 13.13 4.21 -16.12
N THR A 108 14.32 4.66 -15.72
CA THR A 108 14.48 5.92 -14.96
C THR A 108 14.28 7.20 -15.78
N LYS A 109 14.52 7.17 -17.11
CA LYS A 109 14.39 8.37 -17.97
C LYS A 109 12.95 8.89 -18.13
N GLY A 110 11.93 8.05 -17.96
CA GLY A 110 10.52 8.42 -18.15
C GLY A 110 9.72 8.71 -16.88
N PHE A 111 10.29 8.43 -15.68
CA PHE A 111 9.56 8.51 -14.41
C PHE A 111 10.12 9.53 -13.42
N GLY A 112 10.93 10.49 -13.88
CA GLY A 112 11.57 11.51 -13.02
C GLY A 112 10.58 12.14 -12.03
N ASP A 113 9.44 12.62 -12.52
CA ASP A 113 8.43 13.32 -11.71
C ASP A 113 7.75 12.48 -10.62
N TYR A 114 8.02 11.17 -10.57
CA TYR A 114 7.41 10.22 -9.63
C TYR A 114 8.34 9.80 -8.48
N PHE A 115 9.53 10.39 -8.41
CA PHE A 115 10.51 10.13 -7.36
C PHE A 115 10.66 11.32 -6.40
N ILE A 116 11.15 11.02 -5.20
CA ILE A 116 11.48 12.04 -4.20
C ILE A 116 12.93 12.47 -4.43
N TYR A 117 13.14 13.78 -4.59
CA TYR A 117 14.45 14.38 -4.86
C TYR A 117 15.02 15.03 -3.60
N PHE A 118 16.31 14.81 -3.35
CA PHE A 118 17.04 15.37 -2.21
C PHE A 118 18.00 16.50 -2.60
N ASP A 119 17.87 17.02 -3.83
CA ASP A 119 18.82 18.00 -4.39
C ASP A 119 18.80 19.33 -3.61
N ASN A 120 17.64 19.76 -3.11
CA ASN A 120 17.49 20.87 -2.18
C ASN A 120 16.17 20.76 -1.38
N TRP A 121 16.06 21.49 -0.26
CA TRP A 121 14.88 21.46 0.62
C TRP A 121 13.56 21.75 -0.13
N ARG A 122 13.56 22.71 -1.06
CA ARG A 122 12.38 23.08 -1.85
C ARG A 122 11.92 21.94 -2.75
N ASN A 123 12.85 21.30 -3.45
CA ASN A 123 12.59 20.16 -4.33
C ASN A 123 12.18 18.93 -3.53
N PHE A 124 12.74 18.73 -2.33
CA PHE A 124 12.31 17.69 -1.41
C PHE A 124 10.85 17.89 -1.00
N PHE A 125 10.48 19.03 -0.40
CA PHE A 125 9.10 19.25 0.03
C PHE A 125 8.10 19.26 -1.13
N LYS A 126 8.51 19.77 -2.31
CA LYS A 126 7.68 19.72 -3.52
C LYS A 126 7.47 18.26 -3.98
N SER A 127 8.54 17.51 -4.20
CA SER A 127 8.46 16.12 -4.68
C SER A 127 7.80 15.19 -3.67
N PHE A 128 8.02 15.40 -2.38
CA PHE A 128 7.33 14.71 -1.30
C PHE A 128 5.84 15.04 -1.25
N GLY A 129 5.48 16.32 -1.35
CA GLY A 129 4.08 16.75 -1.43
C GLY A 129 3.37 16.17 -2.65
N ASP A 130 4.03 16.17 -3.81
CA ASP A 130 3.53 15.55 -5.04
C ASP A 130 3.40 14.03 -4.89
N ALA A 131 4.35 13.37 -4.24
CA ALA A 131 4.31 11.95 -3.90
C ALA A 131 3.12 11.60 -2.99
N LEU A 132 2.91 12.34 -1.91
CA LEU A 132 1.75 12.18 -1.03
C LEU A 132 0.46 12.39 -1.82
N THR A 133 0.37 13.49 -2.55
CA THR A 133 -0.83 13.79 -3.29
C THR A 133 -1.08 12.71 -4.35
N ASN A 134 -0.05 12.18 -5.00
CA ASN A 134 -0.20 11.06 -5.94
C ASN A 134 -0.71 9.80 -5.22
N LEU A 135 -0.08 9.39 -4.12
CA LEU A 135 -0.46 8.22 -3.31
C LEU A 135 -1.91 8.25 -2.86
N PHE A 136 -2.44 9.42 -2.55
CA PHE A 136 -3.72 9.57 -1.87
C PHE A 136 -4.84 10.24 -2.70
N THR A 137 -4.55 10.78 -3.90
CA THR A 137 -5.60 11.40 -4.73
C THR A 137 -5.70 10.82 -6.13
N ARG A 138 -4.63 10.19 -6.63
CA ARG A 138 -4.53 9.78 -8.04
C ARG A 138 -5.29 8.47 -8.36
N TRP A 139 -5.99 7.91 -7.39
CA TRP A 139 -6.87 6.73 -7.51
C TRP A 139 -8.29 7.11 -7.93
N PHE A 140 -8.68 8.37 -7.73
CA PHE A 140 -10.05 8.81 -7.97
C PHE A 140 -10.22 9.54 -9.30
N VAL A 141 -9.42 10.58 -9.58
CA VAL A 141 -9.62 11.46 -10.75
C VAL A 141 -8.33 12.22 -11.09
N ILE A 142 -7.86 12.19 -12.35
CA ILE A 142 -6.76 13.06 -12.82
C ILE A 142 -7.32 14.44 -13.22
N HIS A 143 -8.51 14.50 -13.82
CA HIS A 143 -9.21 15.75 -14.16
C HIS A 143 -10.73 15.72 -13.85
N PRO A 144 -11.30 16.82 -13.34
CA PRO A 144 -10.69 18.14 -13.12
C PRO A 144 -9.87 18.23 -11.82
N LYS A 145 -8.85 19.12 -11.83
CA LYS A 145 -7.93 19.37 -10.70
C LYS A 145 -8.64 19.78 -9.40
N ILE A 146 -9.91 20.20 -9.48
CA ILE A 146 -10.70 20.59 -8.30
C ILE A 146 -11.01 19.39 -7.40
N PHE A 147 -11.29 18.20 -7.97
CA PHE A 147 -11.53 16.99 -7.17
C PHE A 147 -10.27 16.52 -6.45
N LYS A 148 -9.09 16.77 -7.04
CA LYS A 148 -7.80 16.55 -6.37
C LYS A 148 -7.69 17.41 -5.11
N LYS A 149 -8.08 18.69 -5.19
CA LYS A 149 -8.10 19.60 -4.02
C LYS A 149 -9.08 19.15 -2.94
N ILE A 150 -10.27 18.68 -3.32
CA ILE A 150 -11.26 18.13 -2.39
C ILE A 150 -10.73 16.84 -1.73
N ALA A 151 -10.06 15.97 -2.50
CA ALA A 151 -9.44 14.76 -1.98
C ALA A 151 -8.41 15.08 -0.88
N ILE A 152 -7.60 16.14 -1.07
CA ILE A 152 -6.59 16.59 -0.10
C ILE A 152 -7.20 16.81 1.28
N PHE A 153 -8.39 17.39 1.36
CA PHE A 153 -9.08 17.59 2.63
C PHE A 153 -9.34 16.25 3.35
N PHE A 154 -9.85 15.24 2.63
CA PHE A 154 -10.10 13.92 3.20
C PHE A 154 -8.83 13.14 3.53
N MET A 155 -7.73 13.38 2.82
CA MET A 155 -6.42 12.77 3.11
C MET A 155 -5.95 13.05 4.53
N VAL A 156 -6.21 14.26 5.05
CA VAL A 156 -5.75 14.66 6.38
C VAL A 156 -6.26 13.69 7.44
N PHE A 157 -7.52 13.24 7.34
CA PHE A 157 -8.09 12.24 8.24
C PHE A 157 -7.41 10.88 8.11
N ALA A 158 -7.06 10.47 6.89
CA ALA A 158 -6.37 9.21 6.65
C ALA A 158 -4.95 9.23 7.24
N VAL A 159 -4.17 10.28 6.96
CA VAL A 159 -2.81 10.45 7.48
C VAL A 159 -2.82 10.51 9.01
N TYR A 160 -3.73 11.30 9.58
CA TYR A 160 -3.92 11.37 11.03
C TYR A 160 -4.22 9.99 11.62
N GLN A 161 -5.17 9.24 11.04
CA GLN A 161 -5.52 7.90 11.52
C GLN A 161 -4.36 6.92 11.39
N ILE A 162 -3.58 6.96 10.31
CA ILE A 162 -2.42 6.08 10.09
C ILE A 162 -1.40 6.29 11.21
N VAL A 163 -1.03 7.55 11.49
CA VAL A 163 -0.06 7.88 12.54
C VAL A 163 -0.61 7.56 13.92
N TYR A 164 -1.83 8.01 14.23
CA TYR A 164 -2.49 7.76 15.52
C TYR A 164 -2.60 6.26 15.82
N SER A 165 -3.08 5.47 14.86
CA SER A 165 -3.27 4.03 15.05
C SER A 165 -1.96 3.31 15.28
N PHE A 166 -0.89 3.72 14.59
CA PHE A 166 0.42 3.14 14.81
C PHE A 166 0.92 3.47 16.22
N VAL A 167 0.95 4.75 16.62
CA VAL A 167 1.47 5.15 17.94
C VAL A 167 0.70 4.49 19.09
N VAL A 168 -0.64 4.45 19.01
CA VAL A 168 -1.48 3.91 20.07
C VAL A 168 -1.51 2.39 20.08
N HIS A 169 -1.71 1.75 18.92
CA HIS A 169 -1.94 0.30 18.87
C HIS A 169 -0.65 -0.52 18.73
N PHE A 170 0.43 0.02 18.19
CA PHE A 170 1.65 -0.77 17.94
C PHE A 170 2.29 -1.27 19.24
N LYS A 171 2.31 -0.43 20.28
CA LYS A 171 2.76 -0.84 21.62
C LYS A 171 1.83 -1.89 22.24
N GLN A 172 0.52 -1.74 22.05
CA GLN A 172 -0.48 -2.70 22.53
C GLN A 172 -0.35 -4.07 21.83
N GLU A 173 0.07 -4.07 20.56
CA GLU A 173 0.34 -5.29 19.78
C GLU A 173 1.70 -5.92 20.07
N LYS A 174 2.41 -5.45 21.12
CA LYS A 174 3.77 -5.89 21.47
C LYS A 174 4.73 -5.77 20.28
N PHE A 175 4.62 -4.68 19.51
CA PHE A 175 5.49 -4.40 18.36
C PHE A 175 5.39 -5.40 17.20
N ILE A 176 4.31 -6.18 17.11
CA ILE A 176 4.04 -7.10 16.00
C ILE A 176 2.97 -6.47 15.08
N PHE A 177 3.19 -6.48 13.77
CA PHE A 177 2.20 -6.02 12.80
C PHE A 177 1.11 -7.06 12.59
N ARG A 178 -0.08 -6.81 13.17
CA ARG A 178 -1.24 -7.72 13.02
C ARG A 178 -2.42 -7.05 12.35
N LYS A 179 -2.72 -5.83 12.79
CA LYS A 179 -3.88 -5.09 12.28
C LYS A 179 -3.48 -4.26 11.09
N LEU A 180 -4.41 -4.14 10.14
CA LEU A 180 -4.27 -3.22 9.00
C LEU A 180 -3.92 -1.79 9.43
N SER A 181 -4.38 -1.37 10.62
CA SER A 181 -4.13 -0.03 11.16
C SER A 181 -2.69 0.23 11.61
N THR A 182 -1.99 -0.78 12.12
CA THR A 182 -0.56 -0.66 12.46
C THR A 182 0.30 -0.88 11.22
N LEU A 183 -0.13 -1.78 10.34
CA LEU A 183 0.52 -2.06 9.06
C LEU A 183 0.52 -0.85 8.11
N ALA A 184 -0.56 -0.05 8.10
CA ALA A 184 -0.72 1.05 7.16
C ALA A 184 0.45 2.03 7.19
N LEU A 185 1.00 2.34 8.37
CA LEU A 185 2.16 3.24 8.47
C LEU A 185 3.42 2.57 7.92
N ALA A 186 3.66 1.29 8.23
CA ALA A 186 4.82 0.57 7.71
C ALA A 186 4.80 0.47 6.18
N MET A 187 3.64 0.17 5.59
CA MET A 187 3.45 0.18 4.15
C MET A 187 3.69 1.57 3.56
N PHE A 188 3.11 2.60 4.17
CA PHE A 188 3.26 3.98 3.74
C PHE A 188 4.73 4.44 3.74
N VAL A 189 5.43 4.21 4.84
CA VAL A 189 6.85 4.57 5.00
C VAL A 189 7.71 3.77 4.03
N GLY A 190 7.48 2.46 3.88
CA GLY A 190 8.26 1.65 2.96
C GLY A 190 8.07 2.07 1.50
N ILE A 191 6.85 2.44 1.08
CA ILE A 191 6.59 2.96 -0.27
C ILE A 191 7.31 4.30 -0.48
N LEU A 192 7.27 5.20 0.51
CA LEU A 192 8.02 6.46 0.45
C LEU A 192 9.53 6.24 0.38
N MET A 193 10.08 5.29 1.15
CA MET A 193 11.50 4.91 1.08
C MET A 193 11.87 4.39 -0.31
N LEU A 194 11.04 3.55 -0.93
CA LEU A 194 11.29 3.05 -2.28
C LEU A 194 11.25 4.16 -3.34
N GLY A 195 10.36 5.15 -3.15
CA GLY A 195 10.30 6.37 -3.97
C GLY A 195 11.50 7.29 -3.77
N ALA A 196 12.00 7.41 -2.54
CA ALA A 196 13.21 8.15 -2.20
C ALA A 196 14.49 7.51 -2.75
N LEU A 197 14.57 6.18 -2.73
CA LEU A 197 15.70 5.41 -3.27
C LEU A 197 15.68 5.30 -4.81
N LYS A 198 14.68 5.91 -5.47
CA LYS A 198 14.45 5.84 -6.92
C LYS A 198 14.34 4.40 -7.45
N LYS A 199 13.95 3.45 -6.58
CA LYS A 199 13.78 2.02 -6.92
C LYS A 199 12.37 1.70 -7.36
N TYR A 200 11.38 2.46 -6.87
CA TYR A 200 9.99 2.25 -7.22
C TYR A 200 9.29 3.61 -7.41
N PRO A 201 8.87 3.95 -8.64
CA PRO A 201 8.25 5.25 -8.90
C PRO A 201 6.85 5.30 -8.28
N LEU A 202 6.46 6.44 -7.72
CA LEU A 202 5.15 6.65 -7.09
C LEU A 202 4.06 6.95 -8.13
N ILE A 203 3.98 6.09 -9.15
CA ILE A 203 3.02 6.13 -10.24
C ILE A 203 1.62 5.68 -9.78
N PRO A 204 0.55 5.96 -10.55
CA PRO A 204 -0.80 5.48 -10.25
C PRO A 204 -0.88 4.00 -9.82
N ARG A 205 -0.02 3.15 -10.42
CA ARG A 205 0.11 1.72 -10.09
C ARG A 205 0.40 1.45 -8.61
N THR A 206 1.33 2.19 -8.00
CA THR A 206 1.70 2.00 -6.58
C THR A 206 0.61 2.47 -5.64
N ASN A 207 -0.19 3.43 -6.10
CA ASN A 207 -1.22 4.07 -5.32
C ASN A 207 -2.45 3.15 -5.21
N LEU A 208 -2.71 2.31 -6.22
CA LEU A 208 -3.78 1.32 -6.19
C LEU A 208 -3.54 0.21 -5.15
N PHE A 209 -2.29 -0.21 -4.96
CA PHE A 209 -1.92 -1.17 -3.91
C PHE A 209 -2.27 -0.65 -2.50
N PHE A 210 -2.08 0.65 -2.27
CA PHE A 210 -2.28 1.27 -0.95
C PHE A 210 -3.69 1.88 -0.78
N CYS A 211 -4.44 2.06 -1.87
CA CYS A 211 -5.77 2.67 -1.91
C CYS A 211 -6.78 2.05 -0.92
N PRO A 212 -6.98 0.72 -0.84
CA PRO A 212 -7.93 0.13 0.10
C PRO A 212 -7.56 0.44 1.56
N VAL A 213 -6.26 0.48 1.86
CA VAL A 213 -5.74 0.81 3.18
C VAL A 213 -6.06 2.27 3.50
N ILE A 214 -5.75 3.18 2.59
CA ILE A 214 -6.02 4.61 2.78
C ILE A 214 -7.51 4.88 2.95
N LEU A 215 -8.37 4.32 2.10
CA LEU A 215 -9.83 4.50 2.18
C LEU A 215 -10.34 4.11 3.57
N LEU A 216 -9.92 2.95 4.06
CA LEU A 216 -10.30 2.44 5.36
C LEU A 216 -9.76 3.32 6.50
N MET A 217 -8.54 3.85 6.37
CA MET A 217 -7.98 4.79 7.34
C MET A 217 -8.68 6.14 7.31
N ALA A 218 -9.08 6.64 6.14
CA ALA A 218 -9.85 7.87 5.99
C ALA A 218 -11.18 7.74 6.74
N ILE A 219 -11.92 6.66 6.49
CA ILE A 219 -13.20 6.38 7.16
C ILE A 219 -13.00 6.28 8.67
N LYS A 220 -12.02 5.52 9.14
CA LYS A 220 -11.72 5.40 10.58
C LYS A 220 -11.33 6.74 11.20
N GLY A 221 -10.54 7.55 10.51
CA GLY A 221 -10.16 8.90 10.92
C GLY A 221 -11.37 9.81 11.06
N MET A 222 -12.26 9.80 10.07
CA MET A 222 -13.53 10.54 10.15
C MET A 222 -14.40 10.05 11.31
N TYR A 223 -14.48 8.75 11.57
CA TYR A 223 -15.21 8.22 12.73
C TYR A 223 -14.67 8.71 14.08
N GLN A 224 -13.40 9.11 14.17
CA GLN A 224 -12.90 9.73 15.40
C GLN A 224 -13.56 11.09 15.67
N LEU A 225 -13.91 11.87 14.63
CA LEU A 225 -14.65 13.13 14.79
C LEU A 225 -15.99 12.92 15.48
N LYS A 226 -16.63 11.74 15.30
CA LYS A 226 -17.91 11.43 15.95
C LYS A 226 -17.82 11.53 17.47
N ARG A 227 -16.65 11.24 18.05
CA ARG A 227 -16.43 11.34 19.51
C ARG A 227 -16.25 12.78 19.98
N ILE A 228 -15.81 13.67 19.11
CA ILE A 228 -15.50 15.07 19.44
C ILE A 228 -16.72 15.95 19.14
N HIS A 229 -17.23 15.90 17.91
CA HIS A 229 -18.38 16.68 17.44
C HIS A 229 -19.24 15.87 16.44
N SER A 230 -20.35 15.32 16.93
CA SER A 230 -21.28 14.50 16.13
C SER A 230 -21.81 15.22 14.89
N TYR A 231 -22.14 16.51 14.98
CA TYR A 231 -22.65 17.29 13.85
C TYR A 231 -21.61 17.47 12.75
N LEU A 232 -20.38 17.83 13.13
CA LEU A 232 -19.26 17.96 12.20
C LEU A 232 -18.93 16.62 11.55
N PHE A 233 -19.03 15.52 12.30
CA PHE A 233 -18.90 14.17 11.74
C PHE A 233 -19.92 13.89 10.64
N TYR A 234 -21.22 14.13 10.86
CA TYR A 234 -22.24 13.88 9.83
C TYR A 234 -22.03 14.73 8.59
N LEU A 235 -21.61 16.00 8.75
CA LEU A 235 -21.28 16.89 7.64
C LEU A 235 -20.08 16.35 6.83
N VAL A 236 -18.95 16.08 7.50
CA VAL A 236 -17.73 15.61 6.84
C VAL A 236 -17.95 14.24 6.20
N TYR A 237 -18.57 13.30 6.90
CA TYR A 237 -18.85 11.96 6.40
C TYR A 237 -19.86 11.98 5.24
N GLY A 238 -20.93 12.78 5.35
CA GLY A 238 -21.89 12.98 4.26
C GLY A 238 -21.23 13.58 3.02
N SER A 239 -20.40 14.61 3.19
CA SER A 239 -19.63 15.21 2.09
C SER A 239 -18.67 14.22 1.43
N TYR A 240 -18.08 13.31 2.21
CA TYR A 240 -17.20 12.26 1.70
C TYR A 240 -17.97 11.21 0.88
N ILE A 241 -19.14 10.78 1.35
CA ILE A 241 -20.00 9.86 0.59
C ILE A 241 -20.45 10.51 -0.71
N CYS A 242 -20.90 11.77 -0.68
CA CYS A 242 -21.26 12.51 -1.89
C CYS A 242 -20.06 12.60 -2.86
N TYR A 243 -18.87 12.90 -2.35
CA TYR A 243 -17.63 12.93 -3.13
C TYR A 243 -17.34 11.57 -3.79
N LEU A 244 -17.41 10.46 -3.04
CA LEU A 244 -17.24 9.11 -3.58
C LEU A 244 -18.31 8.75 -4.61
N GLY A 245 -19.56 9.17 -4.40
CA GLY A 245 -20.65 8.97 -5.34
C GLY A 245 -20.41 9.69 -6.66
N VAL A 246 -20.03 10.97 -6.61
CA VAL A 246 -19.68 11.76 -7.81
C VAL A 246 -18.52 11.13 -8.57
N ILE A 247 -17.48 10.67 -7.88
CA ILE A 247 -16.34 10.02 -8.54
C ILE A 247 -16.74 8.68 -9.15
N SER A 248 -17.50 7.87 -8.42
CA SER A 248 -17.94 6.56 -8.91
C SER A 248 -18.80 6.70 -10.17
N ILE A 249 -19.71 7.67 -10.21
CA ILE A 249 -20.50 8.00 -11.40
C ILE A 249 -19.60 8.52 -12.52
N GLY A 250 -18.63 9.39 -12.21
CA GLY A 250 -17.66 9.91 -13.19
C GLY A 250 -16.83 8.79 -13.83
N LEU A 251 -16.30 7.87 -13.03
CA LEU A 251 -15.54 6.71 -13.48
C LEU A 251 -16.40 5.74 -14.28
N ALA A 252 -17.62 5.44 -13.82
CA ALA A 252 -18.55 4.59 -14.55
C ALA A 252 -18.90 5.18 -15.93
N ARG A 253 -19.11 6.50 -16.00
CA ARG A 253 -19.37 7.20 -17.27
C ARG A 253 -18.19 7.11 -18.23
N LEU A 254 -16.97 7.27 -17.73
CA LEU A 254 -15.75 7.14 -18.53
C LEU A 254 -15.55 5.72 -19.09
N ILE A 255 -15.69 4.72 -18.23
CA ILE A 255 -15.45 3.31 -18.58
C ILE A 255 -16.54 2.79 -19.52
N VAL A 256 -17.81 3.08 -19.22
CA VAL A 256 -18.97 2.51 -19.96
C VAL A 256 -19.27 3.29 -21.24
N ILE A 257 -19.12 4.62 -21.24
CA ILE A 257 -19.57 5.45 -22.37
C ILE A 257 -18.41 5.82 -23.32
N LYS A 258 -17.23 6.16 -22.80
CA LYS A 258 -16.10 6.59 -23.64
C LYS A 258 -15.17 5.44 -24.04
N GLY A 259 -15.25 4.28 -23.39
CA GLY A 259 -14.36 3.14 -23.65
C GLY A 259 -12.88 3.43 -23.34
N ASP A 260 -12.60 4.56 -22.70
CA ASP A 260 -11.25 5.01 -22.37
C ASP A 260 -10.84 4.39 -21.03
N LEU A 261 -10.12 3.27 -21.13
CA LEU A 261 -9.57 2.51 -20.01
C LEU A 261 -8.17 3.01 -19.60
N GLY A 262 -7.63 4.04 -20.28
CA GLY A 262 -6.29 4.57 -20.08
C GLY A 262 -6.07 5.29 -18.75
N GLY A 263 -7.07 5.31 -17.86
CA GLY A 263 -6.92 5.90 -16.54
C GLY A 263 -6.55 7.38 -16.59
N ILE A 264 -6.96 8.10 -17.65
CA ILE A 264 -7.01 9.55 -17.67
C ILE A 264 -8.48 9.93 -17.55
N PRO A 265 -9.02 10.09 -16.32
CA PRO A 265 -10.41 10.46 -16.15
C PRO A 265 -10.59 11.89 -16.66
N TYR A 266 -11.21 12.02 -17.83
CA TYR A 266 -11.81 13.26 -18.29
C TYR A 266 -13.27 13.24 -17.87
N LEU A 267 -13.58 13.86 -16.74
CA LEU A 267 -14.96 14.03 -16.25
C LEU A 267 -15.83 14.92 -17.17
N TRP A 268 -15.25 15.41 -18.27
CA TRP A 268 -15.87 16.20 -19.34
C TRP A 268 -15.40 15.65 -20.68
#